data_AF-A0AAP4BQ77-F1
#
_entry.id   AF-A0AAP4BQ77-F1
#
_cell.length_a   1.000
_cell.length_b   1.000
_cell.length_c   1.000
_cell.angle_alpha   90.00
_cell.angle_beta   90.00
_cell.angle_gamma   90.00
#
_symmetry.space_group_name_H-M   'P 1'
#
loop_
_entity.id
_entity.type
_entity.pdbx_description
1 polymer ?
#
loop_
_entity_poly.entity_id
_entity_poly.type
_entity_poly.pdbx_seq_one_letter_code
_entity_poly.pdbx_strand_id
1 'polypeptide(L)'
;MPKNGGAIIGTLVALFCLALATMVGAAALAQDDSAPKESFAGTLHKVEQQGLSTTGISPADLFGEEWVAGTFVCPGVTEQELLVSGLNPAEFNLVNGEIDKHDNYLLVAKENGEYHVEKMSIHNVNLCTIPLQGPFQTQAIIHVEKDEEGTWNFIG
;
A
#
# COMPACT_ATOMS: atom_id res chain seq x y z
N MET A 1 -46.53 4.44 -29.87
CA MET A 1 -45.21 4.04 -29.33
C MET A 1 -44.32 5.27 -29.30
N PRO A 2 -43.89 5.76 -28.12
CA PRO A 2 -43.19 7.04 -28.04
C PRO A 2 -41.80 6.92 -28.68
N LYS A 3 -41.50 7.88 -29.55
CA LYS A 3 -40.32 7.96 -30.44
C LYS A 3 -39.06 8.48 -29.72
N ASN A 4 -39.04 8.45 -28.39
CA ASN A 4 -38.14 9.25 -27.55
C ASN A 4 -37.13 8.42 -26.73
N GLY A 5 -37.20 7.09 -26.77
CA GLY A 5 -36.32 6.22 -25.95
C GLY A 5 -34.83 6.29 -26.33
N GLY A 6 -34.53 6.42 -27.64
CA GLY A 6 -33.14 6.50 -28.11
C GLY A 6 -32.42 7.79 -27.73
N ALA A 7 -33.15 8.91 -27.65
CA ALA A 7 -32.58 10.20 -27.26
C ALA A 7 -32.21 10.23 -25.77
N ILE A 8 -33.05 9.64 -24.92
CA ILE A 8 -32.82 9.57 -23.46
C ILE A 8 -31.59 8.70 -23.16
N ILE A 9 -31.45 7.54 -23.82
CA ILE A 9 -30.30 6.65 -23.62
C ILE A 9 -29.01 7.31 -24.10
N GLY A 10 -29.03 7.98 -25.25
CA GLY A 10 -27.85 8.69 -25.77
C GLY A 10 -27.34 9.78 -24.83
N THR A 11 -28.24 10.56 -24.24
CA THR A 11 -27.89 11.58 -23.24
C THR A 11 -27.32 10.96 -21.97
N LEU A 12 -27.89 9.84 -21.51
CA LEU A 12 -27.47 9.19 -20.27
C LEU A 12 -26.07 8.57 -20.40
N VAL A 13 -25.75 7.96 -21.54
CA VAL A 13 -24.41 7.43 -21.83
C VAL A 13 -23.39 8.55 -21.94
N ALA A 14 -23.71 9.65 -22.64
CA ALA A 14 -22.79 10.78 -22.77
C ALA A 14 -22.46 11.42 -21.41
N LEU A 15 -23.45 11.54 -20.52
CA LEU A 15 -23.28 12.09 -19.18
C LEU A 15 -22.46 11.16 -18.28
N PHE A 16 -22.62 9.84 -18.43
CA PHE A 16 -21.79 8.86 -17.74
C PHE A 16 -20.34 8.87 -18.22
N CYS A 17 -20.10 8.95 -19.54
CA CYS A 17 -18.75 9.10 -20.09
C CYS A 17 -18.06 10.39 -19.60
N LEU A 18 -18.82 11.49 -19.49
CA LEU A 18 -18.31 12.74 -18.94
C LEU A 18 -17.93 12.57 -17.45
N ALA A 19 -18.78 11.91 -16.66
CA ALA A 19 -18.47 11.62 -15.26
C ALA A 19 -17.20 10.77 -15.11
N LEU A 20 -17.03 9.73 -15.94
CA LEU A 20 -15.81 8.92 -15.96
C LEU A 20 -14.57 9.74 -16.33
N ALA A 21 -14.66 10.58 -17.36
CA ALA A 21 -13.56 11.44 -17.76
C ALA A 21 -13.17 12.44 -16.65
N THR A 22 -14.15 13.00 -15.94
CA THR A 22 -13.88 13.88 -14.79
C THR A 22 -13.26 13.12 -13.62
N MET A 23 -13.69 11.88 -13.35
CA MET A 23 -13.14 11.08 -12.26
C MET A 23 -11.71 10.63 -12.56
N VAL A 24 -11.41 10.24 -13.81
CA VAL A 24 -10.05 9.90 -14.26
C VAL A 24 -9.15 11.14 -14.24
N GLY A 25 -9.65 12.30 -14.68
CA GLY A 25 -8.90 13.56 -14.63
C GLY A 25 -8.60 14.01 -13.19
N ALA A 26 -9.58 13.90 -12.28
CA ALA A 26 -9.38 14.19 -10.87
C ALA A 26 -8.41 13.21 -10.20
N ALA A 27 -8.45 11.92 -10.56
CA ALA A 27 -7.52 10.91 -10.06
C ALA A 27 -6.08 11.15 -10.59
N ALA A 28 -5.92 11.57 -11.85
CA ALA A 28 -4.62 11.90 -12.41
C ALA A 28 -4.00 13.17 -11.77
N LEU A 29 -4.83 14.13 -11.37
CA LEU A 29 -4.39 15.34 -10.65
C LEU A 29 -4.20 15.13 -9.14
N ALA A 30 -4.73 14.05 -8.59
CA ALA A 30 -4.55 13.64 -7.20
C ALA A 30 -3.29 12.77 -6.99
N GLN A 31 -2.50 12.54 -8.04
CA GLN A 31 -1.18 11.92 -7.89
C GLN A 31 -0.27 12.90 -7.14
N ASP A 32 -0.14 12.66 -5.84
CA ASP A 32 0.86 13.26 -4.99
C ASP A 32 2.25 12.87 -5.54
N ASP A 33 2.99 13.84 -6.09
CA ASP A 33 4.36 13.65 -6.62
C ASP A 33 5.36 13.16 -5.54
N SER A 34 4.89 13.04 -4.29
CA SER A 34 5.61 12.51 -3.13
C SER A 34 5.52 10.99 -2.99
N ALA A 35 4.62 10.32 -3.73
CA ALA A 35 4.46 8.87 -3.67
C ALA A 35 5.63 8.17 -4.42
N PRO A 36 6.24 7.12 -3.84
CA PRO A 36 7.34 6.43 -4.49
C PRO A 36 6.98 5.84 -5.85
N LYS A 37 7.95 5.83 -6.77
CA LYS A 37 7.76 5.36 -8.15
C LYS A 37 7.47 3.86 -8.26
N GLU A 38 7.87 3.08 -7.25
CA GLU A 38 7.67 1.64 -7.18
C GLU A 38 7.22 1.25 -5.76
N SER A 39 6.35 0.23 -5.68
CA SER A 39 5.83 -0.30 -4.42
C SER A 39 6.56 -1.58 -4.02
N PHE A 40 6.58 -1.91 -2.73
CA PHE A 40 7.23 -3.09 -2.20
C PHE A 40 6.60 -4.36 -2.78
N ALA A 41 5.27 -4.43 -2.78
CA ALA A 41 4.53 -5.54 -3.39
C ALA A 41 4.77 -5.63 -4.92
N GLY A 42 4.89 -4.49 -5.60
CA GLY A 42 5.18 -4.44 -7.03
C GLY A 42 6.58 -4.99 -7.36
N THR A 43 7.57 -4.69 -6.52
CA THR A 43 8.93 -5.24 -6.64
C THR A 43 8.94 -6.75 -6.44
N LEU A 44 8.20 -7.27 -5.46
CA LEU A 44 8.06 -8.72 -5.27
C LEU A 44 7.40 -9.41 -6.44
N HIS A 45 6.41 -8.78 -7.07
CA HIS A 45 5.80 -9.32 -8.28
C HIS A 45 6.82 -9.44 -9.44
N LYS A 46 7.74 -8.47 -9.59
CA LYS A 46 8.81 -8.56 -10.60
C LYS A 46 9.81 -9.67 -10.28
N VAL A 47 10.18 -9.82 -9.01
CA VAL A 47 11.06 -10.90 -8.53
C VAL A 47 10.45 -12.27 -8.84
N GLU A 48 9.15 -12.42 -8.60
CA GLU A 48 8.40 -13.63 -8.94
C GLU A 48 8.43 -13.93 -10.44
N GLN A 49 8.27 -12.93 -11.30
CA GLN A 49 8.35 -13.10 -12.76
C GLN A 49 9.73 -13.58 -13.24
N GLN A 50 10.77 -13.43 -12.42
CA GLN A 50 12.11 -13.96 -12.66
C GLN A 50 12.28 -15.41 -12.16
N GLY A 51 11.23 -16.01 -11.58
CA GLY A 51 11.25 -17.38 -11.05
C GLY A 51 11.90 -17.50 -9.68
N LEU A 52 12.07 -16.39 -8.95
CA LEU A 52 12.63 -16.37 -7.60
C LEU A 52 11.52 -16.47 -6.55
N SER A 53 11.76 -17.27 -5.51
CA SER A 53 10.86 -17.44 -4.36
C SER A 53 11.47 -16.90 -3.06
N THR A 54 12.65 -16.29 -3.11
CA THR A 54 13.28 -15.63 -1.96
C THR A 54 14.01 -14.39 -2.47
N THR A 55 13.99 -13.31 -1.69
CA THR A 55 14.71 -12.08 -2.01
C THR A 55 14.94 -11.23 -0.77
N GLY A 56 15.83 -10.24 -0.90
CA GLY A 56 15.98 -9.16 0.06
C GLY A 56 15.72 -7.83 -0.64
N ILE A 57 14.94 -6.95 -0.02
CA ILE A 57 14.66 -5.61 -0.55
C ILE A 57 15.09 -4.59 0.50
N SER A 58 15.91 -3.62 0.08
CA SER A 58 16.18 -2.40 0.83
C SER A 58 15.07 -1.38 0.54
N PRO A 59 14.31 -0.92 1.54
CA PRO A 59 13.36 0.18 1.34
C PRO A 59 13.99 1.46 0.78
N ALA A 60 15.27 1.74 1.09
CA ALA A 60 15.96 2.90 0.53
C ALA A 60 16.18 2.77 -0.99
N ASP A 61 16.44 1.57 -1.50
CA ASP A 61 16.59 1.33 -2.95
C ASP A 61 15.26 1.50 -3.69
N LEU A 62 14.15 1.27 -2.99
CA LEU A 62 12.79 1.30 -3.54
C LEU A 62 12.19 2.71 -3.48
N PHE A 63 12.27 3.33 -2.32
CA PHE A 63 11.57 4.58 -2.01
C PHE A 63 12.47 5.81 -2.15
N GLY A 64 13.79 5.64 -2.08
CA GLY A 64 14.79 6.71 -2.06
C GLY A 64 15.50 6.82 -0.73
N GLU A 65 16.74 7.34 -0.75
CA GLU A 65 17.60 7.49 0.43
C GLU A 65 17.07 8.52 1.45
N GLU A 66 16.15 9.39 1.05
CA GLU A 66 15.52 10.39 1.93
C GLU A 66 14.57 9.77 2.97
N TRP A 67 14.05 8.58 2.70
CA TRP A 67 13.27 7.80 3.65
C TRP A 67 14.27 7.04 4.51
N VAL A 68 14.45 7.41 5.77
CA VAL A 68 15.54 6.92 6.62
C VAL A 68 15.11 5.86 7.63
N ALA A 69 13.84 5.85 8.02
CA ALA A 69 13.29 4.91 8.99
C ALA A 69 12.10 4.17 8.39
N GLY A 70 11.89 2.92 8.81
CA GLY A 70 10.72 2.15 8.44
C GLY A 70 10.20 1.29 9.58
N THR A 71 8.94 0.88 9.49
CA THR A 71 8.31 -0.06 10.42
C THR A 71 7.18 -0.82 9.71
N PHE A 72 6.74 -1.91 10.33
CA PHE A 72 5.52 -2.60 9.91
C PHE A 72 4.37 -2.22 10.85
N VAL A 73 3.17 -2.08 10.29
CA VAL A 73 1.92 -1.97 11.05
C VAL A 73 1.10 -3.23 10.76
N CYS A 74 0.82 -3.98 11.81
CA CYS A 74 0.28 -5.33 11.71
C CYS A 74 -1.24 -5.39 12.00
N PRO A 75 -1.91 -6.47 11.56
CA PRO A 75 -3.28 -6.78 11.97
C PRO A 75 -3.52 -6.60 13.47
N GLY A 76 -4.66 -6.02 13.83
CA GLY A 76 -5.07 -5.84 15.23
C GLY A 76 -4.41 -4.66 15.96
N VAL A 77 -3.47 -3.93 15.35
CA VAL A 77 -2.99 -2.66 15.92
C VAL A 77 -4.19 -1.70 16.00
N THR A 78 -4.42 -1.15 17.18
CA THR A 78 -5.59 -0.32 17.48
C THR A 78 -5.39 1.13 17.04
N GLU A 79 -6.49 1.84 16.81
CA GLU A 79 -6.50 3.30 16.56
C GLU A 79 -5.72 4.06 17.64
N GLN A 80 -5.87 3.66 18.91
CA GLN A 80 -5.19 4.29 20.03
C GLN A 80 -3.67 4.06 19.99
N GLU A 81 -3.22 2.88 19.60
CA GLU A 81 -1.79 2.58 19.44
C GLU A 81 -1.18 3.38 18.29
N LEU A 82 -1.88 3.50 17.15
CA LEU A 82 -1.46 4.35 16.04
C LEU A 82 -1.24 5.80 16.49
N LEU A 83 -2.22 6.37 17.22
CA LEU A 83 -2.13 7.74 17.74
C LEU A 83 -0.95 7.91 18.71
N VAL A 84 -0.71 6.93 19.60
CA VAL A 84 0.42 6.96 20.55
C VAL A 84 1.77 6.89 19.82
N SER A 85 1.82 6.17 18.70
CA SER A 85 2.98 6.12 17.81
C SER A 85 3.14 7.34 16.90
N GLY A 86 2.25 8.33 17.00
CA GLY A 86 2.28 9.56 16.20
C GLY A 86 1.77 9.37 14.77
N LEU A 87 1.07 8.27 14.48
CA LEU A 87 0.50 7.97 13.17
C LEU A 87 -0.94 8.46 13.10
N ASN A 88 -1.35 8.94 11.93
CA ASN A 88 -2.72 9.35 11.68
C ASN A 88 -3.61 8.13 11.34
N PRO A 89 -4.60 7.76 12.18
CA PRO A 89 -5.44 6.60 11.92
C PRO A 89 -6.23 6.67 10.60
N ALA A 90 -6.48 7.87 10.09
CA ALA A 90 -7.20 8.07 8.83
C ALA A 90 -6.45 7.55 7.58
N GLU A 91 -5.15 7.26 7.71
CA GLU A 91 -4.34 6.68 6.63
C GLU A 91 -4.40 5.14 6.59
N PHE A 92 -5.08 4.54 7.55
CA PHE A 92 -5.19 3.09 7.68
C PHE A 92 -6.64 2.63 7.47
N ASN A 93 -6.79 1.44 6.91
CA ASN A 93 -8.08 0.77 6.85
C ASN A 93 -8.38 0.11 8.18
N LEU A 94 -9.18 0.78 9.01
CA LEU A 94 -9.60 0.28 10.32
C LEU A 94 -10.98 -0.36 10.26
N VAL A 95 -11.11 -1.55 10.85
CA VAL A 95 -12.37 -2.27 11.04
C VAL A 95 -12.58 -2.45 12.54
N ASN A 96 -13.67 -1.92 13.09
CA ASN A 96 -13.92 -1.91 14.53
C ASN A 96 -12.83 -1.23 15.38
N GLY A 97 -12.12 -0.23 14.82
CA GLY A 97 -11.10 0.54 15.55
C GLY A 97 -9.72 -0.12 15.59
N GLU A 98 -9.48 -1.17 14.81
CA GLU A 98 -8.18 -1.84 14.66
C GLU A 98 -7.87 -2.10 13.19
N ILE A 99 -6.59 -2.29 12.88
CA ILE A 99 -6.16 -2.71 11.54
C ILE A 99 -6.84 -4.02 11.17
N ASP A 100 -7.48 -4.04 9.99
CA ASP A 100 -8.18 -5.22 9.50
C ASP A 100 -7.28 -6.47 9.52
N LYS A 101 -7.87 -7.62 9.87
CA LYS A 101 -7.16 -8.89 9.98
C LYS A 101 -6.50 -9.37 8.69
N HIS A 102 -6.83 -8.78 7.54
CA HIS A 102 -6.29 -9.13 6.24
C HIS A 102 -5.27 -8.12 5.69
N ASP A 103 -4.96 -7.06 6.45
CA ASP A 103 -4.12 -5.96 6.02
C ASP A 103 -2.87 -5.83 6.92
N ASN A 104 -1.70 -5.62 6.30
CA ASN A 104 -0.53 -5.07 6.98
C ASN A 104 0.04 -3.90 6.17
N TYR A 105 0.88 -3.08 6.80
CA TYR A 105 1.43 -1.89 6.15
C TYR A 105 2.93 -1.84 6.33
N LEU A 106 3.62 -1.38 5.28
CA LEU A 106 4.99 -0.89 5.35
C LEU A 106 4.92 0.62 5.47
N LEU A 107 5.45 1.16 6.56
CA LEU A 107 5.60 2.59 6.73
C LEU A 107 7.07 2.95 6.58
N VAL A 108 7.35 4.01 5.84
CA VAL A 108 8.68 4.64 5.76
C VAL A 108 8.57 6.12 6.09
N ALA A 109 9.59 6.67 6.74
CA ALA A 109 9.59 8.04 7.23
C ALA A 109 10.92 8.76 6.93
N LYS A 110 10.81 10.06 6.61
CA LYS A 110 11.91 11.00 6.48
C LYS A 110 12.33 11.53 7.85
N GLU A 111 13.51 12.15 7.94
CA GLU A 111 13.99 12.78 9.19
C GLU A 111 13.08 13.92 9.70
N ASN A 112 12.34 14.58 8.81
CA ASN A 112 11.43 15.67 9.16
C ASN A 112 10.07 15.18 9.71
N GLY A 113 9.87 13.86 9.83
CA GLY A 113 8.63 13.25 10.32
C GLY A 113 7.54 13.03 9.26
N GLU A 114 7.76 13.43 8.02
CA GLU A 114 6.91 13.03 6.89
C GLU A 114 7.04 11.53 6.67
N TYR A 115 5.92 10.85 6.46
CA TYR A 115 5.90 9.39 6.25
C TYR A 115 5.03 9.00 5.06
N HIS A 116 5.33 7.84 4.50
CA HIS A 116 4.59 7.17 3.45
C HIS A 116 4.15 5.81 3.95
N VAL A 117 2.91 5.43 3.62
CA VAL A 117 2.31 4.17 4.04
C VAL A 117 1.92 3.36 2.80
N GLU A 118 2.46 2.15 2.69
CA GLU A 118 2.06 1.18 1.69
C GLU A 118 1.21 0.08 2.33
N LYS A 119 -0.06 0.00 1.92
CA LYS A 119 -0.99 -1.06 2.31
C LYS A 119 -0.72 -2.33 1.50
N MET A 120 -0.69 -3.47 2.17
CA MET A 120 -0.61 -4.79 1.55
C MET A 120 -1.58 -5.77 2.21
N SER A 121 -2.10 -6.70 1.41
CA SER A 121 -2.87 -7.82 1.97
C SER A 121 -1.91 -8.88 2.50
N ILE A 122 -2.20 -9.41 3.70
CA ILE A 122 -1.43 -10.50 4.30
C ILE A 122 -1.42 -11.78 3.46
N HIS A 123 -2.38 -11.94 2.53
CA HIS A 123 -2.44 -13.10 1.62
C HIS A 123 -1.53 -12.97 0.40
N ASN A 124 -0.95 -11.78 0.20
CA ASN A 124 0.00 -11.53 -0.88
C ASN A 124 1.41 -11.28 -0.31
N VAL A 125 1.48 -10.39 0.69
CA VAL A 125 2.72 -10.04 1.39
C VAL A 125 2.41 -9.89 2.88
N ASN A 126 2.91 -10.83 3.68
CA ASN A 126 2.81 -10.84 5.13
C ASN A 126 4.13 -10.41 5.78
N LEU A 127 4.22 -9.14 6.15
CA LEU A 127 5.39 -8.58 6.84
C LEU A 127 5.37 -8.82 8.35
N CYS A 128 4.26 -9.34 8.87
CA CYS A 128 3.96 -9.44 10.29
C CYS A 128 4.11 -10.86 10.85
N THR A 129 4.83 -11.71 10.13
CA THR A 129 5.21 -13.08 10.53
C THR A 129 6.15 -13.09 11.73
N ILE A 130 7.01 -12.09 11.85
CA ILE A 130 7.97 -11.92 12.93
C ILE A 130 7.81 -10.50 13.52
N PRO A 131 7.66 -10.35 14.85
CA PRO A 131 7.53 -9.04 15.46
C PRO A 131 8.84 -8.26 15.36
N LEU A 132 8.78 -7.03 14.84
CA LEU A 132 9.89 -6.09 14.91
C LEU A 132 10.09 -5.58 16.34
N GLN A 133 11.34 -5.35 16.74
CA GLN A 133 11.68 -4.76 18.04
C GLN A 133 11.67 -3.21 18.03
N GLY A 134 11.11 -2.62 16.98
CA GLY A 134 11.04 -1.17 16.77
C GLY A 134 11.26 -0.80 15.30
N PRO A 135 11.33 0.50 14.98
CA PRO A 135 11.67 0.96 13.65
C PRO A 135 13.06 0.48 13.21
N PHE A 136 13.20 0.19 11.92
CA PHE A 136 14.46 -0.15 11.29
C PHE A 136 14.98 1.00 10.42
N GLN A 137 16.26 0.98 10.09
CA GLN A 137 16.83 1.87 9.08
C GLN A 137 16.48 1.34 7.69
N THR A 138 16.03 2.18 6.77
CA THR A 138 15.57 1.77 5.43
C THR A 138 16.67 1.21 4.53
N GLN A 139 17.95 1.37 4.90
CA GLN A 139 19.07 0.70 4.23
C GLN A 139 19.23 -0.76 4.68
N ALA A 140 18.52 -1.18 5.73
CA ALA A 140 18.45 -2.58 6.13
C ALA A 140 17.67 -3.39 5.10
N ILE A 141 18.10 -4.63 4.91
CA ILE A 141 17.44 -5.56 3.98
C ILE A 141 16.26 -6.22 4.68
N ILE A 142 15.07 -6.08 4.09
CA ILE A 142 13.90 -6.87 4.45
C ILE A 142 13.97 -8.17 3.68
N HIS A 143 14.28 -9.26 4.36
CA HIS A 143 14.30 -10.60 3.79
C HIS A 143 12.89 -11.18 3.73
N VAL A 144 12.49 -11.67 2.56
CA VAL A 144 11.21 -12.34 2.37
C VAL A 144 11.35 -13.64 1.59
N GLU A 145 10.44 -14.56 1.87
CA GLU A 145 10.32 -15.85 1.19
C GLU A 145 8.87 -16.11 0.81
N LYS A 146 8.66 -16.68 -0.38
CA LYS A 146 7.36 -17.08 -0.88
C LYS A 146 7.05 -18.50 -0.41
N ASP A 147 5.92 -18.66 0.28
CA ASP A 147 5.45 -19.97 0.75
C ASP A 147 4.77 -20.80 -0.35
N GLU A 148 4.29 -21.99 0.02
CA GLU A 148 3.59 -22.92 -0.89
C GLU A 148 2.23 -22.38 -1.40
N GLU A 149 1.59 -21.49 -0.63
CA GLU A 149 0.32 -20.84 -0.99
C GLU A 149 0.56 -19.63 -1.91
N GLY A 150 1.80 -19.19 -2.02
CA GLY A 150 2.23 -18.08 -2.84
C GLY A 150 2.24 -16.73 -2.13
N THR A 151 2.22 -16.72 -0.80
CA THR A 151 2.36 -15.51 0.02
C THR A 151 3.83 -15.22 0.28
N TRP A 152 4.24 -13.96 0.11
CA TRP A 152 5.58 -13.51 0.52
C TRP A 152 5.58 -13.20 2.01
N ASN A 153 6.43 -13.87 2.77
CA ASN A 153 6.51 -13.78 4.22
C ASN A 153 7.84 -13.15 4.63
N PHE A 154 7.82 -12.21 5.58
CA PHE A 154 9.04 -11.70 6.20
C PHE A 154 9.73 -12.82 7.01
N ILE A 155 11.05 -12.93 6.90
CA ILE A 155 11.81 -14.04 7.52
C ILE A 155 12.96 -13.59 8.44
N GLY A 156 13.11 -12.28 8.68
CA GLY A 156 14.11 -11.73 9.60
C GLY A 156 15.34 -11.15 8.91
#